data_AF-A0A383S0X5-F1
#
_entry.id   AF-A0A383S0X5-F1
#
_cell.length_a   1.000
_cell.length_b   1.000
_cell.length_c   1.000
_cell.angle_alpha   90.00
_cell.angle_beta   90.00
_cell.angle_gamma   90.00
#
_symmetry.space_group_name_H-M   'P 1'
#
loop_
_entity.id
_entity.type
_entity.pdbx_description
1 polymer ?
#
loop_
_entity_poly.entity_id
_entity_poly.type
_entity_poly.pdbx_seq_one_letter_code
_entity_poly.pdbx_strand_id
1 'polypeptide(L)'
;MHRPTPHPLAVAILAGMLQLPAQAALYAVDPGPYQPETGGFAAWYQDSHGRTLDLCLSKAVSSRVAGAPGAPSYMCTLLPAPGVFDDTQPLVFPTNFPDETFWFTADAAIVDAARGIDLSFGTAIEAAFSAEEPAEGDQVSFARVRIRVDVPVAGTYVVTHPYGVDVFDVPAAGRRAINMTRDIGIAAPGTFTGALRGDVGPFLRSVNGPYTEINPVTAASERYIGDPNLEEAVTGSPFNTNFVRIEGPNGIDLRTELFSISGKLSTVERPTPLIPLRSTYSRRTDNGDLRAQQDVFVMAPPPPATVTLTSQSPALALTEANGTGSWYAQSALDPSLPNSLVVNANNTAAIASSTPTNANLPLTDLVTISRAEYSLASGQLTLVASTSDETSPPSLSASTGNGALIGTLAGNGAVKTLNTGLSPIPPASVTVTSAHGGSDSEDVVLVP
;
A
#
# COMPACT_ATOMS: atom_id res chain seq x y z
N MET A 1 -21.42 -47.81 28.09
CA MET A 1 -20.23 -47.71 27.22
C MET A 1 -20.62 -46.96 25.96
N HIS A 2 -20.36 -45.66 25.91
CA HIS A 2 -20.37 -44.87 24.67
C HIS A 2 -19.29 -43.80 24.84
N ARG A 3 -18.17 -43.99 24.14
CA ARG A 3 -17.11 -42.99 24.03
C ARG A 3 -17.54 -42.00 22.93
N PRO A 4 -17.51 -40.68 23.18
CA PRO A 4 -17.57 -39.73 22.09
C PRO A 4 -16.28 -39.82 21.26
N THR A 5 -16.42 -39.91 19.96
CA THR A 5 -15.36 -39.75 18.97
C THR A 5 -14.73 -38.36 19.06
N PRO A 6 -13.39 -38.20 19.08
CA PRO A 6 -12.76 -36.89 19.04
C PRO A 6 -12.92 -36.28 17.65
N HIS A 7 -13.58 -35.12 17.57
CA HIS A 7 -13.55 -34.27 16.39
C HIS A 7 -12.11 -33.80 16.14
N PRO A 8 -11.62 -33.80 14.88
CA PRO A 8 -10.29 -33.31 14.57
C PRO A 8 -10.20 -31.81 14.90
N LEU A 9 -9.06 -31.45 15.48
CA LEU A 9 -8.63 -30.12 15.87
C LEU A 9 -9.26 -29.00 15.02
N ALA A 10 -10.05 -28.16 15.68
CA ALA A 10 -10.19 -26.77 15.27
C ALA A 10 -8.80 -26.12 15.38
N VAL A 11 -8.08 -26.05 14.25
CA VAL A 11 -6.95 -25.14 14.12
C VAL A 11 -7.57 -23.75 14.06
N ALA A 12 -7.77 -23.14 15.24
CA ALA A 12 -7.95 -21.71 15.34
C ALA A 12 -6.62 -21.07 14.92
N ILE A 13 -6.46 -20.84 13.63
CA ILE A 13 -5.48 -19.87 13.14
C ILE A 13 -6.00 -18.53 13.65
N LEU A 14 -5.46 -18.11 14.79
CA LEU A 14 -5.60 -16.76 15.29
C LEU A 14 -4.82 -15.86 14.32
N ALA A 15 -5.40 -15.59 13.15
CA ALA A 15 -4.98 -14.52 12.27
C ALA A 15 -5.42 -13.20 12.93
N GLY A 16 -4.79 -12.89 14.07
CA GLY A 16 -4.63 -11.51 14.51
C GLY A 16 -3.64 -10.81 13.59
N MET A 17 -3.96 -10.76 12.30
CA MET A 17 -3.35 -9.76 11.44
C MET A 17 -3.97 -8.46 11.93
N LEU A 18 -3.17 -7.67 12.65
CA LEU A 18 -3.25 -6.23 12.52
C LEU A 18 -3.29 -5.95 11.02
N GLN A 19 -4.49 -5.74 10.49
CA GLN A 19 -4.65 -5.08 9.21
C GLN A 19 -4.14 -3.66 9.45
N LEU A 20 -2.82 -3.49 9.33
CA LEU A 20 -2.24 -2.18 9.17
C LEU A 20 -2.99 -1.57 7.98
N PRO A 21 -3.70 -0.45 8.18
CA PRO A 21 -4.46 0.17 7.10
C PRO A 21 -3.45 0.50 5.99
N ALA A 22 -3.74 -0.03 4.80
CA ALA A 22 -3.19 0.34 3.51
C ALA A 22 -1.72 0.82 3.55
N GLN A 23 -0.78 -0.10 3.31
CA GLN A 23 0.50 0.34 2.74
C GLN A 23 0.17 1.12 1.46
N ALA A 24 0.60 2.38 1.40
CA ALA A 24 0.37 3.25 0.25
C ALA A 24 0.95 2.57 -1.00
N ALA A 25 0.09 1.88 -1.74
CA ALA A 25 0.46 1.13 -2.93
C ALA A 25 0.82 2.14 -4.05
N LEU A 26 -0.01 3.18 -4.17
CA LEU A 26 0.24 4.40 -4.94
C LEU A 26 0.48 5.60 -4.02
N TYR A 27 1.24 6.58 -4.50
CA TYR A 27 1.64 7.79 -3.77
C TYR A 27 0.91 9.05 -4.24
N ALA A 28 0.78 9.23 -5.56
CA ALA A 28 0.16 10.42 -6.12
C ALA A 28 -0.52 10.12 -7.47
N VAL A 29 -1.43 11.01 -7.86
CA VAL A 29 -2.12 11.00 -9.15
C VAL A 29 -2.09 12.41 -9.73
N ASP A 30 -2.19 12.51 -11.05
CA ASP A 30 -2.41 13.78 -11.75
C ASP A 30 -3.58 14.58 -11.13
N PRO A 31 -3.33 15.78 -10.58
CA PRO A 31 -4.38 16.63 -10.01
C PRO A 31 -5.23 17.33 -11.08
N GLY A 32 -4.92 17.15 -12.36
CA GLY A 32 -5.57 17.83 -13.47
C GLY A 32 -5.00 19.24 -13.72
N PRO A 33 -5.62 20.03 -14.62
CA PRO A 33 -6.86 19.73 -15.36
C PRO A 33 -6.71 18.58 -16.37
N TYR A 34 -7.72 17.71 -16.42
CA TYR A 34 -7.75 16.55 -17.32
C TYR A 34 -8.06 16.96 -18.75
N GLN A 35 -7.33 16.39 -19.71
CA GLN A 35 -7.35 16.85 -21.09
C GLN A 35 -8.02 15.82 -22.03
N PRO A 36 -8.55 16.25 -23.19
CA PRO A 36 -9.14 15.33 -24.17
C PRO A 36 -8.16 14.29 -24.71
N GLU A 37 -6.86 14.60 -24.80
CA GLU A 37 -5.84 13.62 -25.24
C GLU A 37 -5.73 12.39 -24.33
N THR A 38 -6.08 12.52 -23.05
CA THR A 38 -6.17 11.40 -22.10
C THR A 38 -7.61 10.92 -21.92
N GLY A 39 -8.54 11.33 -22.76
CA GLY A 39 -9.97 10.99 -22.62
C GLY A 39 -10.64 11.59 -21.39
N GLY A 40 -10.07 12.66 -20.82
CA GLY A 40 -10.54 13.23 -19.55
C GLY A 40 -10.10 12.45 -18.31
N PHE A 41 -9.21 11.47 -18.45
CA PHE A 41 -8.59 10.76 -17.32
C PHE A 41 -7.34 11.47 -16.79
N ALA A 42 -6.93 11.11 -15.56
CA ALA A 42 -5.63 11.48 -15.00
C ALA A 42 -4.49 11.07 -15.95
N ALA A 43 -3.56 11.98 -16.25
CA ALA A 43 -2.47 11.66 -17.16
C ALA A 43 -1.53 10.58 -16.60
N TRP A 44 -1.34 10.52 -15.28
CA TRP A 44 -0.39 9.62 -14.64
C TRP A 44 -0.77 9.21 -13.22
N TYR A 45 -0.19 8.09 -12.78
CA TYR A 45 -0.11 7.67 -11.36
C TYR A 45 1.36 7.45 -10.96
N GLN A 46 1.71 7.85 -9.73
CA GLN A 46 3.02 7.62 -9.14
C GLN A 46 2.89 6.58 -8.01
N ASP A 47 3.75 5.56 -8.00
CA ASP A 47 3.83 4.59 -6.90
C ASP A 47 4.69 5.09 -5.72
N SER A 48 4.63 4.39 -4.59
CA SER A 48 5.45 4.71 -3.41
C SER A 48 6.94 4.42 -3.58
N HIS A 49 7.36 3.73 -4.65
CA HIS A 49 8.75 3.59 -5.07
C HIS A 49 9.21 4.70 -6.04
N GLY A 50 8.35 5.69 -6.31
CA GLY A 50 8.63 6.89 -7.10
C GLY A 50 8.46 6.73 -8.60
N ARG A 51 8.08 5.55 -9.09
CA ARG A 51 7.82 5.33 -10.52
C ARG A 51 6.50 5.97 -10.89
N THR A 52 6.52 6.71 -11.99
CA THR A 52 5.34 7.39 -12.52
C THR A 52 4.99 6.78 -13.86
N LEU A 53 3.75 6.34 -14.03
CA LEU A 53 3.25 5.74 -15.26
C LEU A 53 2.19 6.64 -15.88
N ASP A 54 2.32 6.90 -17.17
CA ASP A 54 1.30 7.59 -17.95
C ASP A 54 0.14 6.64 -18.29
N LEU A 55 -1.07 7.19 -18.52
CA LEU A 55 -2.15 6.42 -19.12
C LEU A 55 -1.66 5.90 -20.48
N CYS A 56 -1.62 4.58 -20.64
CA CYS A 56 -0.93 3.96 -21.75
C CYS A 56 -1.80 4.00 -23.01
N LEU A 57 -1.69 5.08 -23.78
CA LEU A 57 -2.43 5.31 -25.03
C LEU A 57 -1.53 5.19 -26.29
N SER A 58 -0.31 4.68 -26.14
CA SER A 58 0.65 4.58 -27.22
C SER A 58 0.38 3.40 -28.16
N LYS A 59 0.62 3.60 -29.45
CA LYS A 59 0.62 2.57 -30.48
C LYS A 59 2.02 1.98 -30.76
N ALA A 60 3.00 2.25 -29.89
CA ALA A 60 4.30 1.59 -29.98
C ALA A 60 4.12 0.07 -29.88
N VAL A 61 4.90 -0.68 -30.65
CA VAL A 61 4.86 -2.15 -30.69
C VAL A 61 6.18 -2.71 -30.18
N SER A 62 6.13 -3.93 -29.65
CA SER A 62 7.31 -4.66 -29.21
C SER A 62 8.22 -4.96 -30.40
N SER A 63 9.48 -4.51 -30.32
CA SER A 63 10.56 -4.94 -31.22
C SER A 63 11.07 -6.36 -30.93
N ARG A 64 10.65 -6.98 -29.81
CA ARG A 64 11.02 -8.35 -29.41
C ARG A 64 10.02 -9.39 -29.92
N VAL A 65 8.75 -9.03 -29.98
CA VAL A 65 7.66 -9.93 -30.36
C VAL A 65 6.97 -9.38 -31.60
N ALA A 66 6.99 -10.15 -32.68
CA ALA A 66 6.27 -9.78 -33.90
C ALA A 66 4.76 -9.87 -33.65
N GLY A 67 4.02 -8.84 -34.05
CA GLY A 67 2.56 -8.88 -34.07
C GLY A 67 2.01 -9.86 -35.12
N ALA A 68 0.74 -10.21 -35.00
CA ALA A 68 0.00 -10.98 -36.00
C ALA A 68 -0.89 -10.06 -36.85
N PRO A 69 -1.35 -10.49 -38.04
CA PRO A 69 -2.31 -9.73 -38.83
C PRO A 69 -3.58 -9.42 -38.01
N GLY A 70 -3.89 -8.13 -37.84
CA GLY A 70 -5.03 -7.68 -37.03
C GLY A 70 -4.83 -7.78 -35.52
N ALA A 71 -3.62 -8.11 -35.05
CA ALA A 71 -3.25 -8.11 -33.63
C ALA A 71 -1.79 -7.62 -33.48
N PRO A 72 -1.55 -6.31 -33.55
CA PRO A 72 -0.23 -5.73 -33.32
C PRO A 72 0.26 -6.05 -31.90
N SER A 73 1.56 -6.23 -31.73
CA SER A 73 2.21 -6.48 -30.43
C SER A 73 2.38 -5.18 -29.64
N TYR A 74 1.28 -4.48 -29.35
CA TYR A 74 1.31 -3.19 -28.68
C TYR A 74 1.99 -3.27 -27.31
N MET A 75 2.71 -2.20 -26.94
CA MET A 75 3.29 -2.02 -25.61
C MET A 75 2.26 -1.51 -24.58
N CYS A 76 1.13 -1.00 -25.05
CA CYS A 76 -0.04 -0.64 -24.26
C CYS A 76 -1.18 -1.63 -24.54
N THR A 77 -2.00 -1.92 -23.54
CA THR A 77 -3.21 -2.74 -23.73
C THR A 77 -4.30 -1.88 -24.36
N LEU A 78 -4.37 -1.89 -25.69
CA LEU A 78 -5.35 -1.16 -26.51
C LEU A 78 -6.25 -2.17 -27.23
N LEU A 79 -7.33 -2.60 -26.58
CA LEU A 79 -8.20 -3.65 -27.12
C LEU A 79 -9.20 -3.07 -28.13
N PRO A 80 -9.20 -3.52 -29.41
CA PRO A 80 -10.21 -3.09 -30.37
C PRO A 80 -11.60 -3.54 -29.95
N ALA A 81 -12.59 -2.65 -30.08
CA ALA A 81 -13.98 -2.89 -29.73
C ALA A 81 -14.87 -2.46 -30.92
N PRO A 82 -15.55 -3.39 -31.62
CA PRO A 82 -16.33 -3.06 -32.81
C PRO A 82 -17.39 -1.98 -32.56
N GLY A 83 -17.27 -0.85 -33.25
CA GLY A 83 -18.17 0.29 -33.11
C GLY A 83 -17.76 1.31 -32.04
N VAL A 84 -16.72 1.02 -31.25
CA VAL A 84 -16.24 1.84 -30.13
C VAL A 84 -14.79 2.30 -30.37
N PHE A 85 -13.88 1.35 -30.62
CA PHE A 85 -12.48 1.63 -30.85
C PHE A 85 -11.89 0.77 -31.98
N ASP A 86 -11.40 1.45 -33.01
CA ASP A 86 -10.60 0.93 -34.11
C ASP A 86 -9.13 1.36 -33.92
N ASP A 87 -8.27 0.38 -33.63
CA ASP A 87 -6.84 0.56 -33.40
C ASP A 87 -6.06 0.93 -34.66
N THR A 88 -6.69 0.88 -35.85
CA THR A 88 -6.11 1.39 -37.10
C THR A 88 -6.35 2.89 -37.30
N GLN A 89 -7.29 3.49 -36.57
CA GLN A 89 -7.65 4.92 -36.66
C GLN A 89 -7.01 5.74 -35.53
N PRO A 90 -6.81 7.07 -35.68
CA PRO A 90 -6.29 7.92 -34.59
C PRO A 90 -7.14 7.83 -33.32
N LEU A 91 -6.52 7.90 -32.14
CA LEU A 91 -7.27 8.05 -30.89
C LEU A 91 -7.92 9.44 -30.84
N VAL A 92 -9.25 9.48 -30.70
CA VAL A 92 -10.03 10.72 -30.64
C VAL A 92 -11.17 10.51 -29.65
N PHE A 93 -11.07 11.10 -28.46
CA PHE A 93 -12.15 11.09 -27.48
C PHE A 93 -13.28 12.06 -27.86
N PRO A 94 -14.58 11.72 -27.68
CA PRO A 94 -15.11 10.43 -27.21
C PRO A 94 -15.38 9.42 -28.34
N THR A 95 -15.07 9.73 -29.60
CA THR A 95 -15.52 8.93 -30.75
C THR A 95 -14.76 7.63 -31.03
N ASN A 96 -13.43 7.66 -31.16
CA ASN A 96 -12.58 6.49 -31.41
C ASN A 96 -11.58 6.40 -30.27
N PHE A 97 -12.04 5.90 -29.13
CA PHE A 97 -11.26 5.83 -27.89
C PHE A 97 -11.57 4.49 -27.20
N PRO A 98 -10.59 3.78 -26.65
CA PRO A 98 -10.87 2.50 -26.00
C PRO A 98 -11.77 2.70 -24.76
N ASP A 99 -12.77 1.83 -24.62
CA ASP A 99 -13.67 1.74 -23.46
C ASP A 99 -12.92 1.41 -22.16
N GLU A 100 -11.84 0.63 -22.26
CA GLU A 100 -10.90 0.36 -21.17
C GLU A 100 -9.45 0.69 -21.58
N THR A 101 -8.74 1.42 -20.71
CA THR A 101 -7.30 1.69 -20.86
C THR A 101 -6.60 1.59 -19.52
N PHE A 102 -5.27 1.54 -19.51
CA PHE A 102 -4.53 1.15 -18.31
C PHE A 102 -3.30 2.03 -18.09
N TRP A 103 -3.06 2.46 -16.85
CA TRP A 103 -1.76 3.00 -16.45
C TRP A 103 -0.76 1.87 -16.16
N PHE A 104 -1.28 0.74 -15.67
CA PHE A 104 -0.50 -0.43 -15.29
C PHE A 104 -1.32 -1.70 -15.50
N THR A 105 -0.70 -2.75 -16.04
CA THR A 105 -1.21 -4.12 -15.91
C THR A 105 -0.08 -5.09 -15.54
N ALA A 106 -0.43 -6.11 -14.77
CA ALA A 106 0.40 -7.27 -14.53
C ALA A 106 -0.46 -8.54 -14.48
N ASP A 107 -0.25 -9.41 -15.45
CA ASP A 107 -1.00 -10.65 -15.64
C ASP A 107 -0.07 -11.85 -15.50
N ALA A 108 -0.55 -12.91 -14.85
CA ALA A 108 0.16 -14.18 -14.71
C ALA A 108 -0.82 -15.35 -14.82
N ALA A 109 -0.32 -16.50 -15.26
CA ALA A 109 -1.11 -17.72 -15.38
C ALA A 109 -0.38 -18.96 -14.84
N ILE A 110 -1.14 -19.92 -14.34
CA ILE A 110 -0.67 -21.25 -13.98
C ILE A 110 -1.65 -22.26 -14.59
N VAL A 111 -1.18 -23.07 -15.54
CA VAL A 111 -1.97 -24.13 -16.15
C VAL A 111 -1.33 -25.48 -15.83
N ASP A 112 -2.04 -26.32 -15.09
CA ASP A 112 -1.65 -27.69 -14.77
C ASP A 112 -2.85 -28.63 -14.94
N ALA A 113 -2.97 -29.18 -16.14
CA ALA A 113 -4.04 -30.11 -16.49
C ALA A 113 -3.98 -31.42 -15.66
N ALA A 114 -2.81 -31.85 -15.19
CA ALA A 114 -2.68 -33.07 -14.40
C ALA A 114 -3.27 -32.92 -13.00
N ARG A 115 -3.15 -31.71 -12.43
CA ARG A 115 -3.77 -31.33 -11.15
C ARG A 115 -5.14 -30.67 -11.31
N GLY A 116 -5.60 -30.44 -12.54
CA GLY A 116 -6.89 -29.81 -12.82
C GLY A 116 -6.95 -28.33 -12.41
N ILE A 117 -5.82 -27.62 -12.49
CA ILE A 117 -5.71 -26.19 -12.19
C ILE A 117 -5.55 -25.39 -13.49
N ASP A 118 -6.37 -24.37 -13.66
CA ASP A 118 -6.18 -23.29 -14.63
C ASP A 118 -6.42 -21.96 -13.89
N LEU A 119 -5.35 -21.27 -13.53
CA LEU A 119 -5.36 -20.02 -12.79
C LEU A 119 -4.96 -18.87 -13.70
N SER A 120 -5.77 -17.81 -13.70
CA SER A 120 -5.40 -16.49 -14.21
C SER A 120 -5.42 -15.47 -13.09
N PHE A 121 -4.33 -14.75 -12.93
CA PHE A 121 -4.18 -13.59 -12.05
C PHE A 121 -4.00 -12.35 -12.92
N GLY A 122 -4.75 -11.29 -12.63
CA GLY A 122 -4.60 -10.01 -13.30
C GLY A 122 -4.69 -8.86 -12.30
N THR A 123 -3.78 -7.90 -12.44
CA THR A 123 -3.80 -6.67 -11.64
C THR A 123 -3.63 -5.46 -12.52
N ALA A 124 -4.30 -4.38 -12.15
CA ALA A 124 -4.26 -3.17 -12.96
C ALA A 124 -4.50 -1.90 -12.15
N ILE A 125 -3.99 -0.78 -12.68
CA ILE A 125 -4.57 0.53 -12.44
C ILE A 125 -5.28 0.91 -13.74
N GLU A 126 -6.60 0.95 -13.67
CA GLU A 126 -7.48 0.88 -14.85
C GLU A 126 -8.33 2.14 -14.97
N ALA A 127 -8.47 2.60 -16.21
CA ALA A 127 -9.36 3.66 -16.66
C ALA A 127 -10.51 3.02 -17.42
N ALA A 128 -11.74 3.31 -17.02
CA ALA A 128 -12.95 2.83 -17.68
C ALA A 128 -14.04 3.89 -17.64
N PHE A 129 -15.16 3.61 -18.31
CA PHE A 129 -16.35 4.46 -18.28
C PHE A 129 -17.47 3.77 -17.49
N SER A 130 -18.17 4.54 -16.66
CA SER A 130 -19.27 4.04 -15.80
C SER A 130 -20.42 3.43 -16.61
N ALA A 131 -20.63 3.91 -17.83
CA ALA A 131 -21.62 3.43 -18.78
C ALA A 131 -21.03 2.49 -19.85
N GLU A 132 -19.81 1.99 -19.65
CA GLU A 132 -19.03 1.11 -20.55
C GLU A 132 -18.59 1.78 -21.86
N GLU A 133 -19.32 2.78 -22.36
CA GLU A 133 -18.95 3.52 -23.58
C GLU A 133 -18.16 4.81 -23.26
N PRO A 134 -17.19 5.20 -24.10
CA PRO A 134 -16.49 6.47 -23.95
C PRO A 134 -17.43 7.67 -23.98
N ALA A 135 -17.59 8.33 -22.83
CA ALA A 135 -18.42 9.51 -22.69
C ALA A 135 -17.81 10.49 -21.68
N GLU A 136 -17.94 11.79 -21.97
CA GLU A 136 -17.51 12.83 -21.04
C GLU A 136 -18.38 12.80 -19.78
N GLY A 137 -17.74 12.78 -18.61
CA GLY A 137 -18.42 12.70 -17.33
C GLY A 137 -18.66 11.28 -16.82
N ASP A 138 -18.20 10.25 -17.52
CA ASP A 138 -18.32 8.85 -17.09
C ASP A 138 -16.99 8.22 -16.63
N GLN A 139 -15.88 8.97 -16.70
CA GLN A 139 -14.53 8.51 -16.38
C GLN A 139 -14.39 8.02 -14.94
N VAL A 140 -14.04 6.74 -14.76
CA VAL A 140 -13.69 6.15 -13.47
C VAL A 140 -12.30 5.54 -13.51
N SER A 141 -11.62 5.54 -12.37
CA SER A 141 -10.39 4.77 -12.19
C SER A 141 -10.40 3.97 -10.91
N PHE A 142 -9.69 2.85 -10.92
CA PHE A 142 -9.60 1.96 -9.77
C PHE A 142 -8.36 1.07 -9.85
N ALA A 143 -7.97 0.55 -8.70
CA ALA A 143 -7.01 -0.54 -8.58
C ALA A 143 -7.77 -1.87 -8.63
N ARG A 144 -7.34 -2.78 -9.50
CA ARG A 144 -7.97 -4.09 -9.70
C ARG A 144 -7.04 -5.22 -9.28
N VAL A 145 -7.60 -6.18 -8.54
CA VAL A 145 -7.06 -7.54 -8.41
C VAL A 145 -8.12 -8.51 -8.90
N ARG A 146 -7.75 -9.42 -9.81
CA ARG A 146 -8.64 -10.44 -10.36
C ARG A 146 -7.99 -11.81 -10.28
N ILE A 147 -8.69 -12.76 -9.69
CA ILE A 147 -8.28 -14.16 -9.57
C ILE A 147 -9.39 -15.05 -10.11
N ARG A 148 -9.09 -15.82 -11.16
CA ARG A 148 -9.98 -16.86 -11.67
C ARG A 148 -9.25 -18.18 -11.67
N VAL A 149 -9.89 -19.22 -11.12
CA VAL A 149 -9.29 -20.54 -11.02
C VAL A 149 -10.31 -21.63 -11.31
N ASP A 150 -9.96 -22.54 -12.22
CA ASP A 150 -10.57 -23.85 -12.33
C ASP A 150 -9.93 -24.77 -11.30
N VAL A 151 -10.73 -25.45 -10.47
CA VAL A 151 -10.21 -26.34 -9.41
C VAL A 151 -10.82 -27.74 -9.45
N PRO A 152 -10.08 -28.78 -9.09
CA PRO A 152 -10.50 -30.18 -9.28
C PRO A 152 -11.40 -30.72 -8.17
N VAL A 153 -11.40 -30.10 -6.98
CA VAL A 153 -12.13 -30.58 -5.79
C VAL A 153 -12.62 -29.40 -4.95
N ALA A 154 -13.60 -29.65 -4.08
CA ALA A 154 -13.99 -28.69 -3.04
C ALA A 154 -12.91 -28.61 -1.95
N GLY A 155 -12.82 -27.46 -1.27
CA GLY A 155 -11.95 -27.23 -0.12
C GLY A 155 -11.37 -25.82 -0.08
N THR A 156 -10.44 -25.60 0.84
CA THR A 156 -9.78 -24.30 1.02
C THR A 156 -8.57 -24.16 0.11
N TYR A 157 -8.53 -23.07 -0.65
CA TYR A 157 -7.41 -22.68 -1.49
C TYR A 157 -6.80 -21.37 -1.00
N VAL A 158 -5.48 -21.27 -1.00
CA VAL A 158 -4.74 -20.05 -0.65
C VAL A 158 -4.00 -19.57 -1.89
N VAL A 159 -4.27 -18.34 -2.33
CA VAL A 159 -3.56 -17.71 -3.44
C VAL A 159 -2.68 -16.61 -2.88
N THR A 160 -1.37 -16.83 -2.90
CA THR A 160 -0.37 -15.79 -2.59
C THR A 160 0.03 -15.11 -3.89
N HIS A 161 0.01 -13.79 -3.91
CA HIS A 161 0.31 -12.99 -5.09
C HIS A 161 1.13 -11.74 -4.70
N PRO A 162 1.58 -10.92 -5.66
CA PRO A 162 2.48 -9.81 -5.37
C PRO A 162 1.94 -8.73 -4.43
N TYR A 163 0.63 -8.69 -4.23
CA TYR A 163 -0.06 -7.65 -3.45
C TYR A 163 -0.82 -8.21 -2.25
N GLY A 164 -0.63 -9.49 -1.89
CA GLY A 164 -1.29 -10.05 -0.73
C GLY A 164 -1.51 -11.56 -0.80
N VAL A 165 -2.41 -12.02 0.07
CA VAL A 165 -2.83 -13.41 0.17
C VAL A 165 -4.35 -13.43 0.25
N ASP A 166 -4.99 -14.12 -0.68
CA ASP A 166 -6.42 -14.37 -0.68
C ASP A 166 -6.71 -15.84 -0.33
N VAL A 167 -7.68 -16.07 0.55
CA VAL A 167 -8.10 -17.42 0.98
C VAL A 167 -9.53 -17.66 0.53
N PHE A 168 -9.75 -18.76 -0.19
CA PHE A 168 -11.03 -19.14 -0.77
C PHE A 168 -11.53 -20.44 -0.17
N ASP A 169 -12.76 -20.45 0.35
CA ASP A 169 -13.47 -21.69 0.66
C ASP A 169 -14.35 -22.07 -0.54
N VAL A 170 -13.97 -23.14 -1.23
CA VAL A 170 -14.62 -23.57 -2.48
C VAL A 170 -15.55 -24.75 -2.21
N PRO A 171 -16.89 -24.59 -2.31
CA PRO A 171 -17.84 -25.64 -1.95
C PRO A 171 -17.96 -26.76 -2.99
N ALA A 172 -17.55 -26.51 -4.23
CA ALA A 172 -17.60 -27.48 -5.33
C ALA A 172 -16.48 -27.23 -6.34
N ALA A 173 -15.94 -28.31 -6.90
CA ALA A 173 -15.02 -28.26 -8.02
C ALA A 173 -15.65 -27.66 -9.28
N GLY A 174 -14.82 -27.17 -10.20
CA GLY A 174 -15.27 -26.80 -11.52
C GLY A 174 -14.52 -25.62 -12.13
N ARG A 175 -14.97 -25.25 -13.33
CA ARG A 175 -14.47 -24.11 -14.08
C ARG A 175 -14.84 -22.81 -13.37
N ARG A 176 -13.86 -21.94 -13.14
CA ARG A 176 -13.99 -20.66 -12.43
C ARG A 176 -14.69 -20.81 -11.09
N ALA A 177 -14.44 -21.92 -10.39
CA ALA A 177 -14.94 -22.13 -9.03
C ALA A 177 -14.39 -21.06 -8.07
N ILE A 178 -13.21 -20.52 -8.37
CA ILE A 178 -12.76 -19.22 -7.84
C ILE A 178 -12.94 -18.20 -8.97
N ASN A 179 -13.69 -17.12 -8.69
CA ASN A 179 -13.91 -16.02 -9.61
C ASN A 179 -14.07 -14.72 -8.81
N MET A 180 -12.93 -14.17 -8.38
CA MET A 180 -12.86 -12.97 -7.56
C MET A 180 -12.38 -11.80 -8.42
N THR A 181 -13.09 -10.68 -8.32
CA THR A 181 -12.63 -9.37 -8.76
C THR A 181 -12.78 -8.42 -7.58
N ARG A 182 -11.70 -7.70 -7.28
CA ARG A 182 -11.65 -6.65 -6.27
C ARG A 182 -11.21 -5.36 -6.96
N ASP A 183 -12.17 -4.46 -7.14
CA ASP A 183 -11.94 -3.12 -7.69
C ASP A 183 -12.05 -2.11 -6.54
N ILE A 184 -10.96 -1.43 -6.22
CA ILE A 184 -10.89 -0.46 -5.13
C ILE A 184 -10.65 0.93 -5.69
N GLY A 185 -11.42 1.89 -5.20
CA GLY A 185 -11.24 3.29 -5.56
C GLY A 185 -12.20 3.83 -6.59
N ILE A 186 -13.18 3.02 -7.05
CA ILE A 186 -14.30 3.52 -7.87
C ILE A 186 -15.00 4.63 -7.09
N ALA A 187 -14.87 5.86 -7.58
CA ALA A 187 -15.45 7.05 -6.99
C ALA A 187 -16.40 7.72 -7.99
N ALA A 188 -16.96 8.88 -7.63
CA ALA A 188 -17.74 9.68 -8.58
C ALA A 188 -16.90 9.98 -9.84
N PRO A 189 -17.51 10.02 -11.04
CA PRO A 189 -16.77 10.27 -12.26
C PRO A 189 -15.86 11.50 -12.18
N GLY A 190 -14.67 11.39 -12.76
CA GLY A 190 -13.61 12.41 -12.68
C GLY A 190 -12.85 12.46 -11.35
N THR A 191 -13.16 11.59 -10.38
CA THR A 191 -12.42 11.51 -9.10
C THR A 191 -11.37 10.40 -9.12
N PHE A 192 -10.15 10.72 -9.54
CA PHE A 192 -9.08 9.72 -9.72
C PHE A 192 -8.24 9.42 -8.47
N THR A 193 -8.47 10.13 -7.36
CA THR A 193 -7.79 9.87 -6.09
C THR A 193 -8.25 8.60 -5.40
N GLY A 194 -9.38 8.02 -5.81
CA GLY A 194 -9.91 6.79 -5.23
C GLY A 194 -8.96 5.59 -5.39
N ALA A 195 -8.32 5.45 -6.55
CA ALA A 195 -7.34 4.38 -6.81
C ALA A 195 -6.12 4.42 -5.87
N LEU A 196 -5.80 5.57 -5.26
CA LEU A 196 -4.73 5.68 -4.25
C LEU A 196 -5.02 4.91 -2.96
N ARG A 197 -6.29 4.52 -2.75
CA ARG A 197 -6.72 3.69 -1.61
C ARG A 197 -6.71 2.20 -1.93
N GLY A 198 -6.34 1.83 -3.16
CA GLY A 198 -6.23 0.46 -3.62
C GLY A 198 -5.02 -0.27 -3.02
N ASP A 199 -5.04 -1.58 -3.19
CA ASP A 199 -3.99 -2.50 -2.74
C ASP A 199 -3.00 -2.90 -3.87
N VAL A 200 -3.09 -2.26 -5.04
CA VAL A 200 -2.17 -2.49 -6.17
C VAL A 200 -1.07 -1.43 -6.17
N GLY A 201 0.16 -1.88 -5.93
CA GLY A 201 1.34 -1.03 -5.88
C GLY A 201 2.31 -1.46 -4.77
N PRO A 202 3.61 -1.10 -4.86
CA PRO A 202 4.27 -0.44 -5.99
C PRO A 202 4.16 -1.22 -7.31
N PHE A 203 4.41 -0.55 -8.43
CA PHE A 203 4.27 -1.19 -9.73
C PHE A 203 5.28 -2.33 -9.89
N LEU A 204 4.79 -3.52 -10.23
CA LEU A 204 5.68 -4.58 -10.70
C LEU A 204 6.35 -4.13 -11.99
N ARG A 205 7.58 -4.57 -12.18
CA ARG A 205 8.33 -4.35 -13.43
C ARG A 205 9.07 -5.60 -13.81
N SER A 206 9.29 -5.76 -15.10
CA SER A 206 10.19 -6.79 -15.61
C SER A 206 11.60 -6.59 -15.04
N VAL A 207 12.29 -7.67 -14.71
CA VAL A 207 13.71 -7.63 -14.31
C VAL A 207 14.64 -7.30 -15.48
N ASN A 208 14.16 -7.47 -16.71
CA ASN A 208 14.90 -7.19 -17.94
C ASN A 208 14.62 -5.79 -18.50
N GLY A 209 13.52 -5.17 -18.07
CA GLY A 209 13.14 -3.82 -18.44
C GLY A 209 13.96 -2.72 -17.72
N PRO A 210 13.69 -1.44 -18.02
CA PRO A 210 12.65 -0.96 -18.91
C PRO A 210 12.99 -1.14 -20.40
N TYR A 211 11.97 -1.28 -21.23
CA TYR A 211 12.10 -1.35 -22.69
C TYR A 211 11.88 0.01 -23.34
N THR A 212 12.49 0.23 -24.49
CA THR A 212 12.33 1.46 -25.28
C THR A 212 11.76 1.10 -26.65
N GLU A 213 10.69 1.78 -27.05
CA GLU A 213 10.06 1.59 -28.36
C GLU A 213 9.73 2.93 -29.01
N ILE A 214 9.56 2.92 -30.33
CA ILE A 214 9.17 4.10 -31.09
C ILE A 214 7.66 4.08 -31.30
N ASN A 215 7.00 5.15 -30.87
CA ASN A 215 5.60 5.38 -31.21
C ASN A 215 5.49 5.70 -32.71
N PRO A 216 4.80 4.89 -33.52
CA PRO A 216 4.73 5.08 -34.96
C PRO A 216 3.93 6.33 -35.37
N VAL A 217 3.09 6.87 -34.47
CA VAL A 217 2.26 8.05 -34.75
C VAL A 217 3.02 9.34 -34.45
N THR A 218 3.73 9.40 -33.32
CA THR A 218 4.41 10.63 -32.86
C THR A 218 5.90 10.63 -33.12
N ALA A 219 6.48 9.51 -33.56
CA ALA A 219 7.92 9.24 -33.63
C ALA A 219 8.67 9.40 -32.29
N ALA A 220 7.94 9.50 -31.17
CA ALA A 220 8.54 9.61 -29.85
C ALA A 220 9.20 8.29 -29.44
N SER A 221 10.38 8.40 -28.82
CA SER A 221 11.02 7.30 -28.10
C SER A 221 10.41 7.20 -26.71
N GLU A 222 9.70 6.12 -26.45
CA GLU A 222 8.93 5.91 -25.23
C GLU A 222 9.49 4.72 -24.46
N ARG A 223 9.36 4.74 -23.13
CA ARG A 223 9.90 3.70 -22.26
C ARG A 223 8.79 3.00 -21.49
N TYR A 224 8.96 1.71 -21.23
CA TYR A 224 7.96 0.85 -20.62
C TYR A 224 8.58 0.02 -19.49
N ILE A 225 7.85 -0.17 -18.39
CA ILE A 225 8.31 -0.98 -17.24
C ILE A 225 8.35 -2.50 -17.52
N GLY A 226 7.75 -2.93 -18.62
CA GLY A 226 7.75 -4.29 -19.12
C GLY A 226 7.22 -4.34 -20.55
N ASP A 227 7.05 -5.54 -21.07
CA ASP A 227 6.44 -5.80 -22.37
C ASP A 227 5.27 -6.78 -22.16
N PRO A 228 4.02 -6.39 -22.44
CA PRO A 228 2.87 -7.27 -22.24
C PRO A 228 2.85 -8.46 -23.22
N ASN A 229 3.73 -8.47 -24.22
CA ASN A 229 3.85 -9.56 -25.19
C ASN A 229 4.86 -10.64 -24.76
N LEU A 230 5.52 -10.45 -23.61
CA LEU A 230 6.46 -11.40 -23.02
C LEU A 230 5.94 -11.90 -21.66
N GLU A 231 6.39 -13.10 -21.29
CA GLU A 231 6.24 -13.62 -19.93
C GLU A 231 7.61 -13.59 -19.25
N GLU A 232 7.80 -12.70 -18.28
CA GLU A 232 9.11 -12.45 -17.66
C GLU A 232 9.03 -12.43 -16.14
N ALA A 233 10.15 -12.74 -15.50
CA ALA A 233 10.29 -12.55 -14.07
C ALA A 233 10.15 -11.06 -13.70
N VAL A 234 9.57 -10.80 -12.52
CA VAL A 234 9.30 -9.43 -12.06
C VAL A 234 9.96 -9.10 -10.72
N THR A 235 10.00 -7.82 -10.42
CA THR A 235 10.34 -7.28 -9.10
C THR A 235 9.44 -6.10 -8.77
N GLY A 236 9.38 -5.71 -7.50
CA GLY A 236 8.65 -4.53 -7.03
C GLY A 236 7.50 -4.81 -6.06
N SER A 237 7.21 -6.09 -5.74
CA SER A 237 6.20 -6.44 -4.74
C SER A 237 6.52 -5.80 -3.38
N PRO A 238 5.54 -5.16 -2.71
CA PRO A 238 5.71 -4.62 -1.35
C PRO A 238 5.91 -5.71 -0.28
N PHE A 239 5.58 -6.96 -0.59
CA PHE A 239 5.69 -8.10 0.34
C PHE A 239 6.83 -9.05 -0.03
N ASN A 240 7.68 -8.67 -1.00
CA ASN A 240 8.71 -9.53 -1.57
C ASN A 240 8.15 -10.83 -2.16
N THR A 241 6.89 -10.82 -2.59
CA THR A 241 6.19 -11.93 -3.25
C THR A 241 6.14 -11.70 -4.75
N ASN A 242 7.28 -11.73 -5.45
CA ASN A 242 7.33 -11.52 -6.91
C ASN A 242 6.86 -12.74 -7.74
N PHE A 243 5.77 -13.38 -7.29
CA PHE A 243 5.23 -14.61 -7.85
C PHE A 243 3.72 -14.72 -7.56
N VAL A 244 3.03 -15.59 -8.30
CA VAL A 244 1.71 -16.10 -7.94
C VAL A 244 1.86 -17.56 -7.53
N ARG A 245 1.25 -17.96 -6.41
CA ARG A 245 1.25 -19.33 -5.90
C ARG A 245 -0.14 -19.71 -5.43
N ILE A 246 -0.61 -20.88 -5.83
CA ILE A 246 -1.85 -21.49 -5.33
C ILE A 246 -1.52 -22.75 -4.53
N GLU A 247 -2.04 -22.78 -3.31
CA GLU A 247 -2.05 -23.93 -2.43
C GLU A 247 -3.48 -24.43 -2.24
N GLY A 248 -3.67 -25.74 -2.07
CA GLY A 248 -5.01 -26.29 -1.88
C GLY A 248 -5.06 -27.77 -1.48
N PRO A 249 -6.25 -28.39 -1.49
CA PRO A 249 -6.45 -29.78 -1.12
C PRO A 249 -5.59 -30.74 -1.94
N ASN A 250 -5.37 -31.95 -1.39
CA ASN A 250 -4.56 -33.00 -2.03
C ASN A 250 -3.10 -32.61 -2.33
N GLY A 251 -2.56 -31.61 -1.63
CA GLY A 251 -1.17 -31.17 -1.80
C GLY A 251 -0.95 -30.35 -3.07
N ILE A 252 -1.99 -29.65 -3.56
CA ILE A 252 -1.82 -28.65 -4.61
C ILE A 252 -0.88 -27.57 -4.08
N ASP A 253 0.21 -27.33 -4.80
CA ASP A 253 1.19 -26.28 -4.57
C ASP A 253 1.84 -25.97 -5.92
N LEU A 254 1.37 -24.91 -6.57
CA LEU A 254 1.83 -24.49 -7.89
C LEU A 254 2.21 -23.02 -7.84
N ARG A 255 3.28 -22.64 -8.54
CA ARG A 255 3.82 -21.27 -8.56
C ARG A 255 4.30 -20.89 -9.95
N THR A 256 4.07 -19.62 -10.31
CA THR A 256 4.74 -18.95 -11.43
C THR A 256 5.40 -17.66 -10.94
N GLU A 257 6.55 -17.34 -11.50
CA GLU A 257 7.24 -16.05 -11.30
C GLU A 257 7.12 -15.16 -12.54
N LEU A 258 6.47 -15.65 -13.60
CA LEU A 258 6.39 -15.00 -14.89
C LEU A 258 5.11 -14.18 -15.00
N PHE A 259 5.27 -12.95 -15.50
CA PHE A 259 4.18 -12.02 -15.72
C PHE A 259 4.33 -11.35 -17.10
N SER A 260 3.20 -10.98 -17.68
CA SER A 260 3.11 -9.99 -18.75
C SER A 260 2.79 -8.63 -18.14
N ILE A 261 3.64 -7.64 -18.40
CA ILE A 261 3.59 -6.32 -17.75
C ILE A 261 3.41 -5.22 -18.78
N SER A 262 2.38 -4.39 -18.61
CA SER A 262 2.19 -3.14 -19.36
C SER A 262 2.34 -1.93 -18.44
N GLY A 263 2.94 -0.87 -18.95
CA GLY A 263 3.00 0.42 -18.27
C GLY A 263 4.03 1.34 -18.91
N LYS A 264 3.58 2.51 -19.39
CA LYS A 264 4.42 3.52 -20.01
C LYS A 264 5.03 4.42 -18.94
N LEU A 265 6.35 4.52 -18.90
CA LEU A 265 7.04 5.43 -17.99
C LEU A 265 6.76 6.89 -18.37
N SER A 266 6.30 7.66 -17.40
CA SER A 266 6.05 9.09 -17.54
C SER A 266 7.35 9.88 -17.68
N THR A 267 7.28 10.98 -18.41
CA THR A 267 8.35 11.99 -18.48
C THR A 267 8.16 13.13 -17.48
N VAL A 268 7.04 13.15 -16.74
CA VAL A 268 6.76 14.15 -15.72
C VAL A 268 7.76 14.01 -14.56
N GLU A 269 8.44 15.10 -14.23
CA GLU A 269 9.30 15.17 -13.04
C GLU A 269 8.45 15.14 -11.77
N ARG A 270 8.81 14.26 -10.84
CA ARG A 270 8.07 14.07 -9.58
C ARG A 270 9.01 14.09 -8.37
N PRO A 271 8.55 14.60 -7.22
CA PRO A 271 9.28 14.45 -5.98
C PRO A 271 9.40 12.97 -5.59
N THR A 272 10.51 12.65 -4.94
CA THR A 272 10.75 11.35 -4.30
C THR A 272 9.68 11.12 -3.23
N PRO A 273 8.92 10.02 -3.28
CA PRO A 273 7.98 9.70 -2.20
C PRO A 273 8.67 9.64 -0.84
N LEU A 274 8.08 10.30 0.15
CA LEU A 274 8.55 10.27 1.53
C LEU A 274 7.34 10.36 2.45
N ILE A 275 7.06 9.26 3.15
CA ILE A 275 5.92 9.12 4.05
C ILE A 275 6.46 9.04 5.49
N PRO A 276 6.36 10.10 6.29
CA PRO A 276 6.63 10.05 7.72
C PRO A 276 5.76 9.00 8.41
N LEU A 277 6.38 8.13 9.22
CA LEU A 277 5.63 7.17 10.05
C LEU A 277 5.69 7.58 11.52
N ARG A 278 6.90 7.66 12.09
CA ARG A 278 7.09 7.93 13.52
C ARG A 278 8.39 8.69 13.76
N SER A 279 8.33 9.63 14.69
CA SER A 279 9.48 10.36 15.22
C SER A 279 9.29 10.51 16.72
N THR A 280 10.00 9.68 17.48
CA THR A 280 9.88 9.64 18.95
C THR A 280 11.20 9.89 19.62
N TYR A 281 11.19 10.39 20.85
CA TYR A 281 12.37 10.47 21.70
C TYR A 281 12.16 9.73 23.02
N SER A 282 13.25 9.35 23.68
CA SER A 282 13.22 8.88 25.07
C SER A 282 14.42 9.41 25.83
N ARG A 283 14.25 9.65 27.12
CA ARG A 283 15.31 10.12 28.01
C ARG A 283 15.18 9.45 29.36
N ARG A 284 16.28 8.91 29.88
CA ARG A 284 16.35 8.37 31.24
C ARG A 284 17.73 8.57 31.85
N THR A 285 17.83 8.34 33.14
CA THR A 285 19.11 8.39 33.86
C THR A 285 19.50 6.99 34.33
N ASP A 286 20.56 6.45 33.74
CA ASP A 286 21.11 5.15 34.11
C ASP A 286 22.38 5.37 34.94
N ASN A 287 22.35 5.00 36.23
CA ASN A 287 23.48 5.18 37.17
C ASN A 287 24.01 6.63 37.27
N GLY A 288 23.14 7.62 37.08
CA GLY A 288 23.51 9.04 37.10
C GLY A 288 23.88 9.62 35.73
N ASP A 289 24.04 8.77 34.70
CA ASP A 289 24.32 9.21 33.33
C ASP A 289 23.02 9.37 32.53
N LEU A 290 22.90 10.49 31.82
CA LEU A 290 21.81 10.71 30.88
C LEU A 290 21.95 9.75 29.69
N ARG A 291 20.86 9.04 29.40
CA ARG A 291 20.65 8.27 28.17
C ARG A 291 19.50 8.90 27.42
N ALA A 292 19.79 9.44 26.24
CA ALA A 292 18.79 9.98 25.34
C ALA A 292 18.89 9.31 23.97
N GLN A 293 17.74 9.19 23.31
CA GLN A 293 17.66 8.73 21.93
C GLN A 293 16.48 9.36 21.20
N GLN A 294 16.60 9.42 19.88
CA GLN A 294 15.55 9.82 18.94
C GLN A 294 15.42 8.74 17.88
N ASP A 295 14.23 8.20 17.70
CA ASP A 295 13.94 7.11 16.78
C ASP A 295 13.06 7.63 15.64
N VAL A 296 13.48 7.39 14.40
CA VAL A 296 12.81 7.89 13.19
C VAL A 296 12.47 6.73 12.27
N PHE A 297 11.21 6.66 11.86
CA PHE A 297 10.66 5.70 10.91
C PHE A 297 9.99 6.46 9.77
N VAL A 298 10.34 6.12 8.54
CA VAL A 298 9.70 6.65 7.33
C VAL A 298 9.55 5.54 6.28
N MET A 299 8.60 5.69 5.37
CA MET A 299 8.63 4.97 4.09
C MET A 299 9.17 5.89 3.00
N ALA A 300 10.02 5.35 2.15
CA ALA A 300 10.56 6.01 0.96
C ALA A 300 11.02 4.91 -0.03
N PRO A 301 11.29 5.22 -1.31
CA PRO A 301 11.80 4.22 -2.25
C PRO A 301 12.98 3.42 -1.67
N PRO A 302 13.07 2.10 -1.93
CA PRO A 302 14.17 1.28 -1.46
C PRO A 302 15.48 1.63 -2.19
N PRO A 303 16.64 1.07 -1.76
CA PRO A 303 17.89 1.18 -2.50
C PRO A 303 17.71 0.96 -4.00
N PRO A 304 18.32 1.79 -4.87
CA PRO A 304 19.46 2.67 -4.57
C PRO A 304 19.09 4.08 -4.07
N ALA A 305 17.83 4.35 -3.70
CA ALA A 305 17.50 5.59 -3.02
C ALA A 305 18.25 5.73 -1.70
N THR A 306 18.39 6.96 -1.21
CA THR A 306 18.98 7.27 0.09
C THR A 306 18.00 8.06 0.95
N VAL A 307 18.06 7.82 2.26
CA VAL A 307 17.29 8.58 3.25
C VAL A 307 18.22 9.01 4.37
N THR A 308 18.16 10.29 4.73
CA THR A 308 19.09 10.90 5.69
C THR A 308 18.33 11.83 6.64
N LEU A 309 18.60 11.70 7.94
CA LEU A 309 18.21 12.67 8.96
C LEU A 309 19.18 13.87 8.89
N THR A 310 18.70 14.99 8.38
CA THR A 310 19.50 16.19 8.08
C THR A 310 19.42 17.26 9.16
N SER A 311 18.49 17.14 10.11
CA SER A 311 18.33 18.08 11.24
C SER A 311 19.36 17.88 12.36
N GLN A 312 20.45 17.16 12.12
CA GLN A 312 21.54 16.97 13.08
C GLN A 312 22.91 17.02 12.40
N SER A 313 23.97 17.21 13.20
CA SER A 313 25.35 17.28 12.73
C SER A 313 26.23 16.26 13.48
N PRO A 314 26.90 15.32 12.78
CA PRO A 314 26.77 15.05 11.35
C PRO A 314 25.38 14.50 10.99
N ALA A 315 25.00 14.68 9.72
CA ALA A 315 23.78 14.08 9.18
C ALA A 315 23.84 12.54 9.32
N LEU A 316 22.71 11.93 9.65
CA LEU A 316 22.63 10.49 9.95
C LEU A 316 21.87 9.77 8.84
N ALA A 317 22.53 8.83 8.17
CA ALA A 317 21.89 7.97 7.20
C ALA A 317 20.90 7.02 7.90
N LEU A 318 19.71 6.85 7.32
CA LEU A 318 18.78 5.79 7.72
C LEU A 318 19.21 4.47 7.08
N THR A 319 18.90 3.37 7.76
CA THR A 319 19.07 2.00 7.26
C THR A 319 17.73 1.50 6.73
N GLU A 320 17.75 0.88 5.54
CA GLU A 320 16.58 0.23 4.96
C GLU A 320 16.49 -1.23 5.40
N ALA A 321 15.28 -1.71 5.68
CA ALA A 321 15.08 -2.98 6.37
C ALA A 321 15.14 -4.22 5.47
N ASN A 322 14.53 -4.20 4.27
CA ASN A 322 14.13 -5.43 3.57
C ASN A 322 13.89 -5.29 2.05
N GLY A 323 14.32 -4.20 1.42
CA GLY A 323 14.08 -3.88 0.03
C GLY A 323 12.66 -3.39 -0.29
N THR A 324 11.81 -3.15 0.72
CA THR A 324 10.42 -2.69 0.53
C THR A 324 10.22 -1.22 0.91
N GLY A 325 11.31 -0.51 1.23
CA GLY A 325 11.27 0.94 1.45
C GLY A 325 10.93 1.35 2.88
N SER A 326 11.12 0.46 3.85
CA SER A 326 10.99 0.79 5.28
C SER A 326 12.34 1.24 5.84
N TRP A 327 12.43 2.50 6.25
CA TRP A 327 13.67 3.13 6.70
C TRP A 327 13.64 3.48 8.19
N TYR A 328 14.76 3.26 8.87
CA TYR A 328 14.94 3.55 10.28
C TYR A 328 16.30 4.21 10.60
N ALA A 329 16.30 5.16 11.53
CA ALA A 329 17.52 5.61 12.21
C ALA A 329 17.27 5.85 13.69
N GLN A 330 18.34 5.72 14.47
CA GLN A 330 18.40 6.15 15.86
C GLN A 330 19.52 7.17 16.04
N SER A 331 19.17 8.35 16.55
CA SER A 331 20.12 9.35 17.01
C SER A 331 20.30 9.26 18.52
N ALA A 332 21.54 9.39 19.01
CA ALA A 332 21.84 9.42 20.45
C ALA A 332 21.79 10.84 21.05
N LEU A 333 21.27 11.82 20.31
CA LEU A 333 21.19 13.22 20.78
C LEU A 333 20.09 13.40 21.83
N ASP A 334 20.40 14.21 22.85
CA ASP A 334 19.39 14.75 23.78
C ASP A 334 18.71 15.99 23.16
N PRO A 335 17.42 15.93 22.80
CA PRO A 335 16.73 17.06 22.18
C PRO A 335 16.42 18.18 23.17
N SER A 336 16.60 19.43 22.74
CA SER A 336 15.86 20.57 23.32
C SER A 336 14.45 20.61 22.74
N LEU A 337 13.43 20.59 23.60
CA LEU A 337 12.02 20.48 23.20
C LEU A 337 11.28 21.83 23.31
N PRO A 338 10.29 22.11 22.44
CA PRO A 338 9.81 21.26 21.35
C PRO A 338 10.79 21.21 20.18
N ASN A 339 10.82 20.08 19.46
CA ASN A 339 11.70 19.88 18.31
C ASN A 339 10.96 19.25 17.13
N SER A 340 11.51 19.39 15.93
CA SER A 340 11.09 18.63 14.75
C SER A 340 12.33 18.14 14.02
N LEU A 341 12.31 16.87 13.63
CA LEU A 341 13.34 16.26 12.83
C LEU A 341 13.08 16.51 11.34
N VAL A 342 14.14 16.68 10.56
CA VAL A 342 14.06 16.84 9.11
C VAL A 342 14.73 15.66 8.45
N VAL A 343 13.94 14.93 7.66
CA VAL A 343 14.42 13.78 6.86
C VAL A 343 14.42 14.16 5.40
N ASN A 344 15.51 13.87 4.70
CA ASN A 344 15.63 14.00 3.25
C ASN A 344 15.60 12.60 2.62
N ALA A 345 14.77 12.40 1.60
CA ALA A 345 14.79 11.23 0.74
C ALA A 345 15.17 11.62 -0.69
N ASN A 346 16.05 10.83 -1.30
CA ASN A 346 16.56 11.07 -2.64
C ASN A 346 16.59 9.78 -3.47
N ASN A 347 15.83 9.75 -4.56
CA ASN A 347 15.75 8.62 -5.48
C ASN A 347 16.36 8.90 -6.87
N THR A 348 17.18 9.95 -7.02
CA THR A 348 17.79 10.31 -8.32
C THR A 348 18.67 9.21 -8.91
N ALA A 349 19.25 8.35 -8.05
CA ALA A 349 20.08 7.23 -8.47
C ALA A 349 19.28 6.14 -9.24
N ALA A 350 18.01 5.92 -8.88
CA ALA A 350 17.15 4.99 -9.61
C ALA A 350 16.36 5.68 -10.73
N ILE A 351 15.93 6.92 -10.49
CA ILE A 351 15.05 7.69 -11.37
C ILE A 351 15.65 9.10 -11.50
N ALA A 352 16.41 9.35 -12.57
CA ALA A 352 17.16 10.60 -12.75
C ALA A 352 16.28 11.88 -12.72
N SER A 353 15.01 11.78 -13.13
CA SER A 353 14.03 12.87 -13.11
C SER A 353 13.34 13.06 -11.74
N SER A 354 13.61 12.21 -10.76
CA SER A 354 13.05 12.33 -9.40
C SER A 354 13.74 13.46 -8.65
N THR A 355 13.00 14.32 -7.95
CA THR A 355 13.60 15.38 -7.13
C THR A 355 13.66 14.97 -5.65
N PRO A 356 14.71 15.33 -4.88
CA PRO A 356 14.78 15.03 -3.46
C PRO A 356 13.64 15.70 -2.68
N THR A 357 13.14 15.04 -1.65
CA THR A 357 12.03 15.53 -0.81
C THR A 357 12.44 15.61 0.64
N ASN A 358 12.04 16.67 1.33
CA ASN A 358 12.21 16.81 2.77
C ASN A 358 10.86 16.61 3.47
N ALA A 359 10.88 15.96 4.62
CA ALA A 359 9.74 15.90 5.53
C ALA A 359 10.15 16.39 6.92
N ASN A 360 9.26 17.18 7.52
CA ASN A 360 9.37 17.60 8.92
C ASN A 360 8.55 16.63 9.77
N LEU A 361 9.19 16.02 10.77
CA LEU A 361 8.56 15.11 11.71
C LEU A 361 8.61 15.74 13.12
N PRO A 362 7.47 16.15 13.70
CA PRO A 362 7.42 16.54 15.10
C PRO A 362 8.04 15.45 15.97
N LEU A 363 8.96 15.83 16.86
CA LEU A 363 9.59 14.90 17.78
C LEU A 363 8.74 14.82 19.04
N THR A 364 8.17 13.65 19.29
CA THR A 364 7.22 13.42 20.38
C THR A 364 7.76 12.38 21.37
N ASP A 365 7.30 12.39 22.61
CA ASP A 365 7.56 11.27 23.51
C ASP A 365 6.70 10.06 23.12
N LEU A 366 7.08 8.87 23.57
CA LEU A 366 6.24 7.69 23.46
C LEU A 366 5.39 7.58 24.72
N VAL A 367 4.06 7.62 24.56
CA VAL A 367 3.11 7.32 25.63
C VAL A 367 2.71 5.86 25.53
N THR A 368 2.49 5.21 26.67
CA THR A 368 1.97 3.84 26.73
C THR A 368 0.97 3.73 27.87
N ILE A 369 -0.25 3.30 27.58
CA ILE A 369 -1.28 2.98 28.57
C ILE A 369 -1.05 1.53 29.00
N SER A 370 -0.77 1.34 30.29
CA SER A 370 -0.61 0.00 30.87
C SER A 370 -1.87 -0.51 31.56
N ARG A 371 -2.86 0.39 31.79
CA ARG A 371 -4.14 0.04 32.39
C ARG A 371 -5.22 1.04 31.97
N ALA A 372 -6.34 0.52 31.48
CA ALA A 372 -7.57 1.26 31.24
C ALA A 372 -8.77 0.44 31.70
N GLU A 373 -9.21 0.64 32.94
CA GLU A 373 -10.27 -0.17 33.55
C GLU A 373 -11.39 0.69 34.12
N TYR A 374 -12.64 0.30 33.88
CA TYR A 374 -13.82 0.92 34.47
C TYR A 374 -14.58 -0.07 35.35
N SER A 375 -14.76 0.27 36.62
CA SER A 375 -15.53 -0.53 37.58
C SER A 375 -17.03 -0.23 37.49
N LEU A 376 -17.82 -1.24 37.16
CA LEU A 376 -19.27 -1.14 37.08
C LEU A 376 -19.92 -0.95 38.46
N ALA A 377 -19.36 -1.54 39.52
CA ALA A 377 -19.85 -1.35 40.89
C ALA A 377 -19.70 0.07 41.42
N SER A 378 -18.60 0.77 41.05
CA SER A 378 -18.25 2.08 41.63
C SER A 378 -18.37 3.25 40.67
N GLY A 379 -18.50 2.99 39.36
CA GLY A 379 -18.48 4.01 38.31
C GLY A 379 -17.13 4.72 38.15
N GLN A 380 -16.04 4.13 38.63
CA GLN A 380 -14.69 4.70 38.49
C GLN A 380 -13.93 4.14 37.30
N LEU A 381 -13.27 5.04 36.59
CA LEU A 381 -12.21 4.77 35.64
C LEU A 381 -10.84 4.87 36.33
N THR A 382 -10.01 3.84 36.20
CA THR A 382 -8.59 3.85 36.55
C THR A 382 -7.75 3.77 35.29
N LEU A 383 -6.95 4.81 35.06
CA LEU A 383 -5.97 4.87 33.98
C LEU A 383 -4.55 4.91 34.54
N VAL A 384 -3.65 4.11 33.96
CA VAL A 384 -2.22 4.19 34.21
C VAL A 384 -1.51 4.29 32.86
N ALA A 385 -0.68 5.31 32.70
CA ALA A 385 0.11 5.51 31.50
C ALA A 385 1.53 5.99 31.83
N SER A 386 2.48 5.72 30.94
CA SER A 386 3.86 6.17 31.03
C SER A 386 4.26 7.00 29.83
N THR A 387 5.23 7.90 30.02
CA THR A 387 5.96 8.61 28.97
C THR A 387 7.40 8.09 28.90
N SER A 388 8.01 8.10 27.71
CA SER A 388 9.42 7.78 27.50
C SER A 388 10.40 8.88 27.97
N ASP A 389 9.91 10.03 28.42
CA ASP A 389 10.72 11.07 29.03
C ASP A 389 10.74 10.94 30.55
N GLU A 390 11.66 10.14 31.07
CA GLU A 390 11.83 9.91 32.51
C GLU A 390 12.61 11.04 33.19
N THR A 391 13.34 11.85 32.41
CA THR A 391 14.19 12.92 32.94
C THR A 391 13.42 14.21 33.23
N SER A 392 12.45 14.55 32.39
CA SER A 392 11.56 15.69 32.57
C SER A 392 10.12 15.29 32.21
N PRO A 393 9.47 14.43 33.01
CA PRO A 393 8.19 13.83 32.64
C PRO A 393 7.09 14.85 32.34
N PRO A 394 6.58 14.95 31.09
CA PRO A 394 5.53 15.88 30.72
C PRO A 394 4.21 15.62 31.48
N SER A 395 3.29 16.60 31.44
CA SER A 395 1.91 16.33 31.85
C SER A 395 1.22 15.39 30.85
N LEU A 396 0.43 14.44 31.36
CA LEU A 396 -0.37 13.52 30.57
C LEU A 396 -1.86 13.82 30.81
N SER A 397 -2.64 13.87 29.74
CA SER A 397 -4.08 14.15 29.78
C SER A 397 -4.86 13.04 29.09
N ALA A 398 -5.95 12.60 29.71
CA ALA A 398 -6.83 11.57 29.18
C ALA A 398 -8.07 12.19 28.55
N SER A 399 -8.51 11.62 27.43
CA SER A 399 -9.77 11.89 26.76
C SER A 399 -10.46 10.58 26.39
N THR A 400 -11.77 10.62 26.17
CA THR A 400 -12.50 9.48 25.61
C THR A 400 -12.16 9.32 24.12
N GLY A 401 -12.46 8.18 23.51
CA GLY A 401 -12.20 7.93 22.08
C GLY A 401 -12.86 8.92 21.10
N ASN A 402 -13.84 9.73 21.55
CA ASN A 402 -14.43 10.81 20.74
C ASN A 402 -13.82 12.20 21.00
N GLY A 403 -12.76 12.27 21.81
CA GLY A 403 -12.02 13.49 22.14
C GLY A 403 -12.52 14.27 23.36
N ALA A 404 -13.59 13.84 24.05
CA ALA A 404 -14.04 14.51 25.27
C ALA A 404 -13.01 14.35 26.41
N LEU A 405 -12.56 15.46 27.00
CA LEU A 405 -11.56 15.47 28.07
C LEU A 405 -12.09 14.76 29.33
N ILE A 406 -11.30 13.82 29.86
CA ILE A 406 -11.57 13.10 31.12
C ILE A 406 -10.83 13.79 32.28
N GLY A 407 -9.54 14.11 32.08
CA GLY A 407 -8.73 14.77 33.11
C GLY A 407 -7.24 14.56 32.93
N THR A 408 -6.44 15.16 33.82
CA THR A 408 -4.97 15.04 33.82
C THR A 408 -4.53 13.92 34.75
N LEU A 409 -3.63 13.05 34.29
CA LEU A 409 -3.03 12.00 35.13
C LEU A 409 -2.04 12.63 36.12
N ALA A 410 -2.10 12.21 37.38
CA ALA A 410 -1.24 12.67 38.46
C ALA A 410 -0.02 11.76 38.63
N GLY A 411 1.13 12.35 39.00
CA GLY A 411 2.38 11.62 39.23
C GLY A 411 3.60 12.49 38.91
N ASN A 412 4.64 12.34 39.71
CA ASN A 412 5.90 13.10 39.56
C ASN A 412 6.92 12.40 38.66
N GLY A 413 6.74 11.10 38.39
CA GLY A 413 7.61 10.32 37.51
C GLY A 413 7.02 10.16 36.10
N ALA A 414 7.67 9.32 35.31
CA ALA A 414 7.21 8.94 33.98
C ALA A 414 5.86 8.21 33.99
N VAL A 415 5.61 7.38 34.99
CA VAL A 415 4.32 6.69 35.19
C VAL A 415 3.37 7.61 35.95
N LYS A 416 2.16 7.80 35.41
CA LYS A 416 1.10 8.63 35.98
C LYS A 416 -0.21 7.87 36.05
N THR A 417 -1.08 8.28 36.97
CA THR A 417 -2.35 7.62 37.22
C THR A 417 -3.49 8.63 37.29
N LEU A 418 -4.65 8.27 36.74
CA LEU A 418 -5.90 8.98 36.91
C LEU A 418 -6.95 8.00 37.47
N ASN A 419 -7.54 8.37 38.60
CA ASN A 419 -8.74 7.72 39.13
C ASN A 419 -9.86 8.76 39.13
N THR A 420 -10.92 8.53 38.37
CA THR A 420 -12.02 9.49 38.26
C THR A 420 -13.36 8.78 38.09
N GLY A 421 -14.42 9.38 38.62
CA GLY A 421 -15.78 8.90 38.39
C GLY A 421 -16.26 9.34 37.00
N LEU A 422 -16.78 8.40 36.21
CA LEU A 422 -17.47 8.70 34.95
C LEU A 422 -18.88 8.12 34.99
N SER A 423 -19.86 8.93 34.60
CA SER A 423 -21.29 8.61 34.65
C SER A 423 -21.99 9.23 33.44
N PRO A 424 -23.05 8.62 32.87
CA PRO A 424 -23.72 7.39 33.33
C PRO A 424 -23.17 6.09 32.75
N ILE A 425 -22.31 6.15 31.74
CA ILE A 425 -21.77 4.97 31.06
C ILE A 425 -20.24 5.05 30.93
N PRO A 426 -19.54 3.91 30.93
CA PRO A 426 -18.11 3.87 30.60
C PRO A 426 -17.86 4.33 29.16
N PRO A 427 -16.72 5.00 28.88
CA PRO A 427 -16.26 5.17 27.51
C PRO A 427 -15.80 3.82 26.94
N ALA A 428 -15.97 3.61 25.63
CA ALA A 428 -15.51 2.40 24.96
C ALA A 428 -13.98 2.33 24.87
N SER A 429 -13.34 3.48 24.63
CA SER A 429 -11.90 3.64 24.57
C SER A 429 -11.46 4.96 25.19
N VAL A 430 -10.18 5.02 25.56
CA VAL A 430 -9.53 6.20 26.12
C VAL A 430 -8.26 6.49 25.35
N THR A 431 -7.92 7.77 25.23
CA THR A 431 -6.68 8.26 24.65
C THR A 431 -5.94 9.08 25.69
N VAL A 432 -4.66 8.76 25.95
CA VAL A 432 -3.78 9.55 26.80
C VAL A 432 -2.78 10.29 25.91
N THR A 433 -2.70 11.61 26.07
CA THR A 433 -1.82 12.50 25.31
C THR A 433 -0.89 13.27 26.23
N SER A 434 0.38 13.32 25.85
CA SER A 434 1.45 14.08 26.49
C SER A 434 1.50 15.53 26.01
N ALA A 435 1.96 16.45 26.88
CA ALA A 435 2.25 17.82 26.51
C ALA A 435 3.35 17.97 25.43
N HIS A 436 4.13 16.92 25.17
CA HIS A 436 5.09 16.86 24.06
C HIS A 436 4.58 16.09 22.83
N GLY A 437 3.27 15.81 22.78
CA GLY A 437 2.58 15.31 21.59
C GLY A 437 2.49 13.80 21.48
N GLY A 438 3.20 13.03 22.31
CA GLY A 438 3.04 11.58 22.39
C GLY A 438 1.63 11.19 22.77
N SER A 439 1.10 10.10 22.21
CA SER A 439 -0.22 9.60 22.60
C SER A 439 -0.34 8.10 22.43
N ASP A 440 -1.26 7.52 23.19
CA ASP A 440 -1.66 6.12 23.09
C ASP A 440 -3.16 5.98 23.34
N SER A 441 -3.79 4.95 22.76
CA SER A 441 -5.23 4.69 22.89
C SER A 441 -5.50 3.23 23.16
N GLU A 442 -6.37 2.96 24.12
CA GLU A 442 -6.73 1.61 24.54
C GLU A 442 -8.23 1.47 24.71
N ASP A 443 -8.74 0.28 24.44
CA ASP A 443 -10.10 -0.10 24.81
C ASP A 443 -10.22 -0.17 26.33
N VAL A 444 -11.37 0.26 26.86
CA VAL A 444 -11.61 0.24 28.30
C VAL A 444 -12.12 -1.13 28.71
N VAL A 445 -11.37 -1.78 29.60
CA VAL A 445 -11.77 -3.05 30.20
C VAL A 445 -12.83 -2.80 31.27
N LEU A 446 -14.00 -3.40 31.12
CA LEU A 446 -15.06 -3.35 32.12
C LEU A 446 -14.80 -4.39 33.21
N VAL A 447 -14.66 -3.94 34.45
CA VAL A 447 -14.47 -4.80 35.61
C VAL A 447 -15.70 -4.75 36.53
N PRO A 448 -16.05 -5.86 37.21
CA PRO A 448 -17.22 -5.93 38.09
C PRO A 448 -17.27 -4.85 39.17
#